data_AF-A0A1G1EG60-F1
#
_entry.id   AF-A0A1G1EG60-F1
#
_cell.length_a   1.000
_cell.length_b   1.000
_cell.length_c   1.000
_cell.angle_alpha   90.00
_cell.angle_beta   90.00
_cell.angle_gamma   90.00
#
_symmetry.space_group_name_H-M   'P 1'
#
loop_
_entity.id
_entity.type
_entity.pdbx_description
1 polymer ?
#
loop_
_entity_poly.entity_id
_entity_poly.type
_entity_poly.pdbx_seq_one_letter_code
_entity_poly.pdbx_strand_id
1 'polypeptide(L)'
;MGQTGEGIKRFSLKTSKQLWPLIKDFYAKARQKKKEGKPICWYMSGVPKELLYAMDITPIMAEGFSGQMAAKGEAVAKYLELAEVEGFGRDS
;
A
#
# COMPACT_ATOMS: atom_id res chain seq x y z
N MET A 1 -19.14 -32.47 -26.41
CA MET A 1 -19.71 -31.69 -25.30
C MET A 1 -18.56 -31.17 -24.45
N GLY A 2 -18.46 -29.86 -24.30
CA GLY A 2 -17.41 -29.21 -23.51
C GLY A 2 -17.46 -27.70 -23.77
N GLN A 3 -18.35 -27.02 -23.05
CA GLN A 3 -18.63 -25.60 -23.23
C GLN A 3 -17.38 -24.75 -22.92
N THR A 4 -17.13 -23.80 -23.80
CA THR A 4 -16.17 -22.69 -23.74
C THR A 4 -16.26 -21.93 -22.42
N GLY A 5 -15.11 -21.75 -21.76
CA GLY A 5 -14.97 -20.84 -20.61
C GLY A 5 -15.05 -19.39 -21.07
N GLU A 6 -16.26 -18.82 -21.09
CA GLU A 6 -16.45 -17.37 -21.21
C GLU A 6 -15.81 -16.66 -20.01
N GLY A 7 -14.77 -15.86 -20.28
CA GLY A 7 -14.11 -15.06 -19.27
C GLY A 7 -15.11 -14.09 -18.61
N ILE A 8 -15.20 -14.14 -17.28
CA ILE A 8 -16.07 -13.27 -16.49
C ILE A 8 -15.70 -11.80 -16.79
N LYS A 9 -16.62 -11.08 -17.44
CA LYS A 9 -16.46 -9.64 -17.71
C LYS A 9 -16.48 -8.89 -16.37
N ARG A 10 -15.31 -8.42 -15.92
CA ARG A 10 -15.19 -7.69 -14.66
C ARG A 10 -15.65 -6.24 -14.85
N PHE A 11 -16.90 -5.95 -14.53
CA PHE A 11 -17.42 -4.58 -14.53
C PHE A 11 -16.80 -3.79 -13.38
N SER A 12 -16.03 -2.75 -13.74
CA SER A 12 -15.40 -1.84 -12.78
C SER A 12 -16.26 -0.59 -12.60
N LEU A 13 -16.60 -0.26 -11.35
CA LEU A 13 -17.33 0.96 -11.02
C LEU A 13 -16.50 2.19 -11.42
N LYS A 14 -17.17 3.24 -11.89
CA LYS A 14 -16.50 4.51 -12.23
C LYS A 14 -15.65 5.05 -11.07
N THR A 15 -16.16 4.94 -9.84
CA THR A 15 -15.47 5.34 -8.61
C THR A 15 -14.20 4.53 -8.35
N SER A 16 -14.21 3.22 -8.62
CA SER A 16 -13.02 2.38 -8.44
C SER A 16 -11.87 2.79 -9.36
N LYS A 17 -12.17 3.34 -10.54
CA LYS A 17 -11.14 3.87 -11.45
C LYS A 17 -10.47 5.14 -10.93
N GLN A 18 -11.18 5.92 -10.11
CA GLN A 18 -10.66 7.17 -9.53
C GLN A 18 -9.74 6.92 -8.33
N LEU A 19 -9.83 5.75 -7.68
CA LEU A 19 -9.06 5.42 -6.49
C LEU A 19 -7.54 5.37 -6.75
N TRP A 20 -7.11 4.74 -7.86
CA TRP A 20 -5.67 4.60 -8.16
C TRP A 20 -4.94 5.92 -8.36
N PRO A 21 -5.47 6.91 -9.10
CA PRO A 21 -4.93 8.26 -9.13
C PRO A 21 -4.77 8.89 -7.74
N LEU A 22 -5.78 8.77 -6.87
CA LEU A 22 -5.73 9.34 -5.51
C LEU A 22 -4.64 8.68 -4.65
N ILE A 23 -4.51 7.36 -4.72
CA ILE A 23 -3.44 6.62 -4.03
C ILE A 23 -2.05 7.05 -4.54
N LYS A 24 -1.87 7.18 -5.86
CA LYS A 24 -0.60 7.63 -6.45
C LYS A 24 -0.24 9.05 -6.00
N ASP A 25 -1.22 9.96 -6.04
CA ASP A 25 -1.06 11.35 -5.60
C ASP A 25 -0.71 11.43 -4.12
N PHE A 26 -1.38 10.64 -3.27
CA PHE A 26 -1.08 10.55 -1.84
C PHE A 26 0.38 10.17 -1.58
N TYR A 27 0.88 9.09 -2.20
CA TYR A 27 2.29 8.69 -2.03
C TYR A 27 3.27 9.67 -2.68
N ALA A 28 2.91 10.33 -3.77
CA ALA A 28 3.74 11.36 -4.39
C ALA A 28 3.93 12.56 -3.44
N LYS A 29 2.83 13.05 -2.85
CA LYS A 29 2.84 14.13 -1.84
C LYS A 29 3.64 13.72 -0.60
N ALA A 30 3.49 12.50 -0.10
CA ALA A 30 4.27 12.02 1.04
C ALA A 30 5.78 11.99 0.75
N ARG A 31 6.18 11.54 -0.45
CA ARG A 31 7.60 11.57 -0.87
C ARG A 31 8.12 13.00 -1.01
N GLN A 32 7.30 13.91 -1.53
CA GLN A 32 7.66 15.32 -1.62
C GLN A 32 7.86 15.93 -0.22
N LYS A 33 6.93 15.72 0.70
CA LYS A 33 7.05 16.18 2.09
C LYS A 33 8.31 15.63 2.78
N LYS A 34 8.65 14.36 2.53
CA LYS A 34 9.92 13.79 3.01
C LYS A 34 11.14 14.53 2.46
N LYS A 35 11.14 14.87 1.16
CA LYS A 35 12.22 15.66 0.53
C LYS A 35 12.32 17.08 1.10
N GLU A 36 11.19 17.67 1.46
CA GLU A 36 11.10 18.98 2.13
C GLU A 36 11.50 18.94 3.61
N GLY A 37 11.90 17.78 4.14
CA GLY A 37 12.29 17.62 5.55
C GLY A 37 11.12 17.48 6.53
N LYS A 38 9.88 17.32 6.03
CA LYS A 38 8.71 17.13 6.90
C LYS A 38 8.64 15.70 7.45
N PRO A 39 8.20 15.52 8.70
CA PRO A 39 8.12 14.21 9.33
C PRO A 39 7.06 13.32 8.66
N ILE A 40 7.44 12.05 8.47
CA ILE A 40 6.56 10.98 8.00
C ILE A 40 6.46 9.94 9.13
N CYS A 41 5.25 9.56 9.52
CA CYS A 41 5.02 8.52 10.53
C CYS A 41 4.37 7.31 9.87
N TRP A 42 4.95 6.13 10.08
CA TRP A 42 4.31 4.87 9.75
C TRP A 42 3.47 4.42 10.94
N TYR A 43 2.19 4.13 10.71
CA TYR A 43 1.26 3.77 11.75
C TYR A 43 0.50 2.49 11.42
N MET A 44 -0.03 1.85 12.46
CA MET A 44 -0.86 0.65 12.40
C MET A 44 -2.34 1.02 12.59
N SER A 45 -3.26 0.17 12.11
CA SER A 45 -4.69 0.33 12.38
C SER A 45 -4.98 0.57 13.87
N GLY A 46 -5.92 1.47 14.17
CA GLY A 46 -6.28 1.86 15.52
C GLY A 46 -5.59 3.13 16.03
N VAL A 47 -4.50 3.59 15.41
CA VAL A 47 -3.90 4.90 15.75
C VAL A 47 -4.77 6.04 15.18
N PRO A 48 -5.14 7.05 15.99
CA PRO A 48 -5.89 8.21 15.53
C PRO A 48 -5.00 9.11 14.66
N LYS A 49 -4.96 8.85 13.35
CA LYS A 49 -4.15 9.58 12.36
C LYS A 49 -4.45 11.08 12.31
N GLU A 50 -5.63 11.49 12.76
CA GLU A 50 -6.05 12.88 12.88
C GLU A 50 -5.10 13.68 13.78
N LEU A 51 -4.58 13.07 14.85
CA LEU A 51 -3.56 13.69 15.71
C LEU A 51 -2.23 13.89 14.96
N LEU A 52 -1.82 12.92 14.14
CA LEU A 52 -0.61 13.03 13.33
C LEU A 52 -0.73 14.18 12.34
N TYR A 53 -1.88 14.32 11.68
CA TYR A 53 -2.14 15.47 10.81
C TYR A 53 -2.13 16.80 11.56
N ALA A 54 -2.69 16.86 12.77
CA ALA A 54 -2.67 18.07 13.60
C ALA A 54 -1.25 18.49 14.02
N MET A 55 -0.32 17.55 14.08
CA MET A 55 1.11 17.78 14.35
C MET A 55 1.94 18.03 13.09
N ASP A 56 1.31 18.24 11.93
CA ASP A 56 1.96 18.34 10.62
C ASP A 56 2.80 17.11 10.22
N ILE A 57 2.51 15.96 10.83
CA ILE A 57 3.12 14.67 10.50
C ILE A 57 2.29 14.00 9.42
N THR A 58 2.94 13.50 8.37
CA THR A 58 2.23 12.75 7.32
C THR A 58 2.13 11.28 7.71
N PRO A 59 0.91 10.74 7.92
CA PRO A 59 0.74 9.36 8.35
C PRO A 59 0.70 8.41 7.14
N ILE A 60 1.42 7.30 7.21
CA ILE A 60 1.43 6.21 6.21
C ILE A 60 0.99 4.91 6.92
N MET A 61 -0.09 4.30 6.43
CA MET A 61 -0.59 3.06 7.01
C MET A 61 0.26 1.87 6.52
N ALA A 62 0.95 1.20 7.44
CA ALA A 62 1.85 0.11 7.09
C ALA A 62 1.11 -1.07 6.44
N GLU A 63 -0.01 -1.49 7.02
CA GLU A 63 -0.84 -2.62 6.54
C GLU A 63 -1.43 -2.36 5.15
N GLY A 64 -1.83 -1.11 4.89
CA GLY A 64 -2.32 -0.71 3.58
C GLY A 64 -1.23 -0.75 2.51
N PHE A 65 0.01 -0.43 2.88
CA PHE A 65 1.15 -0.50 1.98
C PHE A 65 1.55 -1.94 1.69
N SER A 66 1.63 -2.81 2.70
CA SER A 66 1.99 -4.22 2.51
C SER A 66 0.96 -4.95 1.64
N GLY A 67 -0.34 -4.74 1.85
CA GLY A 67 -1.40 -5.32 1.00
C GLY A 67 -1.32 -4.84 -0.45
N GLN A 68 -1.00 -3.56 -0.69
CA GLN A 68 -0.81 -3.02 -2.04
C GLN A 68 0.43 -3.60 -2.72
N MET A 69 1.51 -3.84 -1.97
CA MET A 69 2.71 -4.48 -2.49
C MET A 69 2.42 -5.95 -2.86
N ALA A 70 1.72 -6.69 -2.00
CA ALA A 70 1.33 -8.07 -2.25
C ALA A 70 0.44 -8.20 -3.50
N ALA A 71 -0.50 -7.28 -3.69
CA ALA A 71 -1.35 -7.24 -4.88
C ALA A 71 -0.57 -7.00 -6.20
N LYS A 72 0.65 -6.44 -6.12
CA LYS A 72 1.53 -6.25 -7.28
C LYS A 72 2.47 -7.43 -7.53
N GLY A 73 2.41 -8.48 -6.71
CA GLY A 73 3.08 -9.77 -6.92
C GLY A 73 4.60 -9.71 -6.77
N GLU A 74 5.30 -9.39 -7.86
CA GLU A 74 6.74 -9.66 -8.02
C GLU A 74 7.65 -8.86 -7.08
N ALA A 75 7.15 -7.76 -6.52
CA ALA A 75 7.95 -6.92 -5.63
C ALA A 75 8.08 -7.53 -4.22
N VAL A 76 7.10 -8.32 -3.75
CA VAL A 76 7.06 -8.76 -2.35
C VAL A 76 8.03 -9.91 -2.07
N ALA A 77 8.18 -10.86 -3.00
CA ALA A 77 9.07 -12.01 -2.81
C ALA A 77 10.49 -11.57 -2.45
N LYS A 78 11.03 -10.56 -3.14
CA LYS A 78 12.38 -10.01 -2.88
C LYS A 78 12.54 -9.44 -1.48
N TYR A 79 11.49 -8.78 -0.96
CA TYR A 79 11.53 -8.22 0.40
C TYR A 79 11.38 -9.30 1.47
N LEU A 80 10.61 -10.35 1.21
CA LEU A 80 10.48 -11.50 2.12
C LEU A 80 11.78 -12.32 2.17
N GLU A 81 12.40 -12.60 1.02
CA GLU A 81 13.70 -13.27 0.93
C GLU A 81 14.78 -12.47 1.67
N LEU A 82 14.80 -11.14 1.53
CA LEU A 82 15.71 -10.28 2.27
C LEU A 82 15.47 -10.36 3.79
N ALA A 83 14.20 -10.38 4.22
CA ALA A 83 13.87 -10.51 5.64
C ALA A 83 14.33 -11.87 6.21
N GLU A 84 14.19 -12.97 5.45
CA GLU A 84 14.69 -14.29 5.84
C GLU A 84 16.23 -14.29 6.00
N VAL A 85 16.96 -13.59 5.12
CA VAL A 85 18.43 -13.43 5.22
C VAL A 85 18.82 -12.64 6.49
N GLU A 86 18.04 -11.66 6.88
CA GLU A 86 18.22 -10.88 8.12
C GLU A 86 17.81 -11.64 9.39
N GLY A 87 17.33 -12.88 9.25
CA GLY A 87 16.97 -13.77 10.37
C GLY A 87 15.52 -13.67 10.82
N PHE A 88 14.64 -13.00 10.07
CA PHE A 88 13.20 -13.03 10.33
C PHE A 88 12.60 -14.35 9.86
N GLY A 89 11.79 -14.98 10.71
CA GLY A 89 11.15 -16.26 10.42
C GLY A 89 10.01 -16.11 9.41
N ARG A 90 9.78 -17.15 8.61
CA ARG A 90 8.68 -17.17 7.64
C ARG A 90 7.28 -17.16 8.28
N ASP A 91 7.21 -17.63 9.53
CA ASP A 91 5.99 -17.70 10.35
C ASP A 91 5.91 -16.57 11.40
N SER A 92 6.81 -15.58 11.35
CA SER A 92 6.78 -14.41 12.24
C SER A 92 5.87 -13.28 11.77
#